data_AF-A0A5Q0SNJ6-F1
#
_entry.id   AF-A0A5Q0SNJ6-F1
#
_cell.length_a   1.000
_cell.length_b   1.000
_cell.length_c   1.000
_cell.angle_alpha   90.00
_cell.angle_beta   90.00
_cell.angle_gamma   90.00
#
_symmetry.space_group_name_H-M   'P 1'
#
loop_
_entity.id
_entity.type
_entity.pdbx_description
1 polymer ?
#
loop_
_entity_poly.entity_id
_entity_poly.type
_entity_poly.pdbx_seq_one_letter_code
_entity_poly.pdbx_strand_id
1 'polypeptide(L)'
;MLLYFKPTKKERDINVALEIVSELFASKVGKLLDLPIPEVFLIKYREETGLLMDYLPDKASKENINNLDKIKISLAFEEWILNIDLKEDHILSKNGKGFIIDHGHALSAWKPLYYIIQIIDKKVSRFNLWATEDDFKDGIELLSSIDNNTIASILKQSFSEVAETNFCKLFTKQIIDEQIELNLKILEKRLEYLKSGKILLTYEYR
;
A
#
# COMPACT_ATOMS: atom_id res chain seq x y z
N MET A 1 -7.90 -4.62 -23.47
CA MET A 1 -7.28 -4.22 -22.19
C MET A 1 -5.92 -4.89 -22.13
N LEU A 2 -4.83 -4.11 -22.08
CA LEU A 2 -3.48 -4.66 -21.89
C LEU A 2 -3.23 -4.87 -20.40
N LEU A 3 -2.75 -6.06 -20.04
CA LEU A 3 -2.45 -6.48 -18.68
C LEU A 3 -0.94 -6.61 -18.48
N TYR A 4 -0.49 -6.33 -17.27
CA TYR A 4 0.88 -6.51 -16.81
C TYR A 4 0.93 -7.63 -15.78
N PHE A 5 1.89 -8.55 -15.92
CA PHE A 5 2.14 -9.62 -14.98
C PHE A 5 3.53 -9.39 -14.36
N LYS A 6 3.57 -9.16 -13.05
CA LYS A 6 4.79 -9.04 -12.23
C LYS A 6 5.02 -10.40 -11.56
N PRO A 7 5.95 -11.24 -12.05
CA PRO A 7 6.28 -12.49 -11.38
C PRO A 7 6.76 -12.22 -9.95
N THR A 8 6.38 -13.07 -9.00
CA THR A 8 6.95 -12.98 -7.66
C THR A 8 8.44 -13.29 -7.70
N LYS A 9 9.18 -12.74 -6.72
CA LYS A 9 10.56 -13.16 -6.45
C LYS A 9 10.66 -14.69 -6.32
N LYS A 10 11.79 -15.27 -6.72
CA LYS A 10 11.98 -16.74 -6.71
C LYS A 10 12.20 -17.27 -5.31
N GLU A 11 12.67 -16.40 -4.42
CA GLU A 11 12.86 -16.63 -3.00
C GLU A 11 11.53 -17.00 -2.35
N ARG A 12 11.51 -18.16 -1.68
CA ARG A 12 10.32 -18.70 -1.03
C ARG A 12 10.34 -18.41 0.46
N ASP A 13 10.46 -17.13 0.81
CA ASP A 13 10.52 -16.68 2.19
C ASP A 13 9.31 -15.83 2.61
N ILE A 14 9.22 -15.59 3.93
CA ILE A 14 8.10 -14.90 4.56
C ILE A 14 8.04 -13.42 4.12
N ASN A 15 9.18 -12.78 3.86
CA ASN A 15 9.19 -11.37 3.45
C ASN A 15 8.57 -11.21 2.07
N VAL A 16 8.87 -12.11 1.13
CA VAL A 16 8.20 -12.12 -0.18
C VAL A 16 6.68 -12.34 -0.01
N ALA A 17 6.25 -13.14 0.97
CA ALA A 17 4.82 -13.32 1.24
C ALA A 17 4.18 -12.00 1.69
N LEU A 18 4.86 -11.31 2.61
CA LEU A 18 4.42 -10.03 3.15
C LEU A 18 4.41 -8.92 2.09
N GLU A 19 5.37 -8.91 1.16
CA GLU A 19 5.37 -7.99 0.00
C GLU A 19 4.10 -8.18 -0.83
N ILE A 20 3.74 -9.44 -1.16
CA ILE A 20 2.53 -9.76 -1.93
C ILE A 20 1.27 -9.39 -1.14
N VAL A 21 1.22 -9.70 0.15
CA VAL A 21 0.11 -9.31 1.04
C VAL A 21 -0.07 -7.80 1.02
N SER A 22 1.03 -7.04 1.07
CA SER A 22 0.99 -5.57 1.11
C SER A 22 0.42 -4.99 -0.19
N GLU A 23 0.83 -5.52 -1.35
CA GLU A 23 0.28 -5.13 -2.66
C GLU A 23 -1.22 -5.42 -2.75
N LEU A 24 -1.65 -6.62 -2.31
CA LEU A 24 -3.06 -7.03 -2.33
C LEU A 24 -3.91 -6.20 -1.36
N PHE A 25 -3.39 -5.94 -0.15
CA PHE A 25 -4.07 -5.14 0.85
C PHE A 25 -4.24 -3.69 0.36
N ALA A 26 -3.16 -3.09 -0.15
CA ALA A 26 -3.19 -1.71 -0.64
C ALA A 26 -4.18 -1.56 -1.80
N SER A 27 -4.19 -2.52 -2.73
CA SER A 27 -5.13 -2.55 -3.85
C SER A 27 -6.59 -2.65 -3.39
N LYS A 28 -6.91 -3.55 -2.45
CA LYS A 28 -8.28 -3.74 -1.94
C LYS A 28 -8.79 -2.53 -1.15
N VAL A 29 -7.97 -1.98 -0.25
CA VAL A 29 -8.37 -0.78 0.51
C VAL A 29 -8.42 0.45 -0.41
N GLY A 30 -7.48 0.58 -1.34
CA GLY A 30 -7.48 1.64 -2.35
C GLY A 30 -8.78 1.64 -3.16
N LYS A 31 -9.22 0.45 -3.62
CA LYS A 31 -10.51 0.29 -4.30
C LYS A 31 -11.69 0.68 -3.41
N LEU A 32 -11.71 0.25 -2.14
CA LEU A 32 -12.77 0.59 -1.19
C LEU A 32 -12.89 2.10 -0.99
N LEU A 33 -11.76 2.82 -0.96
CA LEU A 33 -11.68 4.27 -0.79
C LEU A 33 -11.74 5.07 -2.08
N ASP A 34 -11.91 4.42 -3.24
CA ASP A 34 -11.86 5.05 -4.57
C ASP A 34 -10.55 5.86 -4.81
N LEU A 35 -9.45 5.36 -4.23
CA LEU A 35 -8.09 5.85 -4.42
C LEU A 35 -7.53 5.38 -5.76
N PRO A 36 -6.62 6.14 -6.39
CA PRO A 36 -5.99 5.81 -7.66
C PRO A 36 -4.90 4.74 -7.49
N ILE A 37 -5.27 3.57 -6.96
CA ILE A 37 -4.39 2.40 -6.83
C ILE A 37 -4.94 1.31 -7.78
N PRO A 38 -4.12 0.68 -8.63
CA PRO A 38 -4.61 -0.34 -9.54
C PRO A 38 -5.20 -1.54 -8.80
N GLU A 39 -6.18 -2.19 -9.43
CA GLU A 39 -6.61 -3.52 -9.00
C GLU A 39 -5.49 -4.53 -9.26
N VAL A 40 -5.13 -5.28 -8.23
CA VAL A 40 -4.05 -6.27 -8.24
C VAL A 40 -4.63 -7.63 -7.88
N PHE A 41 -4.31 -8.64 -8.69
CA PHE A 41 -4.76 -10.02 -8.48
C PHE A 41 -3.55 -10.94 -8.39
N LEU A 42 -3.51 -11.78 -7.36
CA LEU A 42 -2.54 -12.85 -7.28
C LEU A 42 -3.01 -14.02 -8.14
N ILE A 43 -2.25 -14.35 -9.19
CA ILE A 43 -2.59 -15.43 -10.12
C ILE A 43 -1.41 -16.38 -10.30
N LYS A 44 -1.72 -17.58 -10.79
CA LYS A 44 -0.72 -18.46 -11.40
C LYS A 44 -0.85 -18.38 -12.92
N TYR A 45 0.23 -17.98 -13.59
CA TYR A 45 0.32 -17.98 -15.05
C TYR A 45 1.47 -18.89 -15.48
N ARG A 46 1.14 -19.97 -16.20
CA ARG A 46 2.06 -21.07 -16.48
C ARG A 46 2.61 -21.66 -15.18
N GLU A 47 3.93 -21.70 -15.00
CA GLU A 47 4.59 -22.22 -13.79
C GLU A 47 4.96 -21.13 -12.78
N GLU A 48 4.57 -19.87 -13.03
CA GLU A 48 4.92 -18.74 -12.17
C GLU A 48 3.70 -18.19 -11.45
N THR A 49 3.87 -17.90 -10.16
CA THR A 49 2.94 -17.09 -9.37
C THR A 49 3.32 -15.63 -9.54
N GLY A 50 2.35 -14.73 -9.65
CA GLY A 50 2.61 -13.31 -9.86
C GLY A 50 1.39 -12.44 -9.67
N LEU A 51 1.64 -11.13 -9.66
CA LEU A 51 0.62 -10.11 -9.57
C LEU A 51 0.19 -9.68 -10.96
N LEU A 52 -1.09 -9.84 -11.27
CA LEU A 52 -1.73 -9.34 -12.48
C LEU A 52 -2.38 -8.00 -12.16
N MET A 53 -2.11 -7.01 -13.01
CA MET A 53 -2.68 -5.68 -12.92
C MET A 53 -2.82 -5.06 -14.31
N ASP A 54 -3.50 -3.93 -14.38
CA ASP A 54 -3.59 -3.15 -15.61
C ASP A 54 -2.21 -2.63 -16.05
N TYR A 55 -1.89 -2.75 -17.34
CA TYR A 55 -0.66 -2.14 -17.87
C TYR A 55 -0.82 -0.62 -17.94
N LEU A 56 0.13 0.10 -17.32
CA LEU A 56 0.21 1.56 -17.27
C LEU A 56 1.44 2.02 -18.09
N PRO A 57 1.24 2.55 -19.32
CA PRO A 57 2.33 2.79 -20.26
C PRO A 57 3.15 4.05 -19.97
N ASP A 58 2.54 5.05 -19.35
CA ASP A 58 3.10 6.41 -19.29
C ASP A 58 3.56 6.76 -17.88
N LYS A 59 4.56 7.64 -17.75
CA LYS A 59 4.83 8.29 -16.47
C LYS A 59 3.75 9.33 -16.17
N ALA A 60 3.34 9.45 -14.92
CA ALA A 60 2.44 10.52 -14.50
C ALA A 60 3.23 11.78 -14.13
N SER A 61 2.60 12.93 -14.34
CA SER A 61 3.05 14.27 -13.97
C SER A 61 1.81 15.10 -13.62
N LYS A 62 1.99 16.24 -12.94
CA LYS A 62 0.86 17.13 -12.61
C LYS A 62 0.09 17.58 -13.85
N GLU A 63 0.79 17.72 -14.97
CA GLU A 63 0.29 18.30 -16.20
C GLU A 63 -0.45 17.30 -17.10
N ASN A 64 -0.21 16.00 -16.95
CA ASN A 64 -0.74 14.96 -17.86
C ASN A 64 -1.81 14.05 -17.24
N ILE A 65 -2.18 14.26 -15.98
CA ILE A 65 -3.25 13.49 -15.30
C ILE A 65 -4.44 14.38 -14.91
N ASN A 66 -5.65 13.87 -15.10
CA ASN A 66 -6.89 14.57 -14.80
C ASN A 66 -7.45 14.27 -13.39
N ASN A 67 -6.87 13.30 -12.68
CA ASN A 67 -7.25 12.90 -11.33
C ASN A 67 -6.21 13.29 -10.28
N LEU A 68 -5.51 14.41 -10.50
CA LEU A 68 -4.43 14.88 -9.62
C LEU A 68 -4.90 15.04 -8.17
N ASP A 69 -6.12 15.55 -7.94
CA ASP A 69 -6.65 15.72 -6.59
C ASP A 69 -6.70 14.38 -5.85
N LYS A 70 -7.20 13.32 -6.49
CA LYS A 70 -7.18 11.96 -5.94
C LYS A 70 -5.78 11.44 -5.63
N ILE A 71 -4.77 11.80 -6.41
CA ILE A 71 -3.38 11.44 -6.13
C ILE A 71 -2.89 12.15 -4.87
N LYS A 72 -3.19 13.44 -4.71
CA LYS A 72 -2.76 14.23 -3.55
C LYS A 72 -3.37 13.73 -2.24
N ILE A 73 -4.69 13.52 -2.19
CA ILE A 73 -5.36 12.98 -0.98
C ILE A 73 -4.88 11.57 -0.60
N SER A 74 -4.32 10.82 -1.55
CA SER A 74 -3.76 9.49 -1.27
C SER A 74 -2.50 9.53 -0.40
N LEU A 75 -1.86 10.69 -0.20
CA LEU A 75 -0.62 10.75 0.59
C LEU A 75 -0.85 10.27 2.03
N ALA A 76 -2.01 10.59 2.62
CA ALA A 76 -2.36 10.12 3.94
C ALA A 76 -2.46 8.58 3.98
N PHE A 77 -3.00 7.97 2.93
CA PHE A 77 -3.07 6.51 2.79
C PHE A 77 -1.67 5.89 2.70
N GLU A 78 -0.79 6.44 1.87
CA GLU A 78 0.60 5.96 1.74
C GLU A 78 1.38 6.06 3.07
N GLU A 79 1.19 7.15 3.82
CA GLU A 79 1.74 7.26 5.17
C GLU A 79 1.09 6.27 6.13
N TRP A 80 -0.23 6.09 6.09
CA TRP A 80 -0.96 5.21 7.00
C TRP A 80 -0.48 3.76 6.90
N ILE A 81 -0.29 3.26 5.68
CA ILE A 81 0.22 1.91 5.44
C ILE A 81 1.74 1.80 5.63
N LEU A 82 2.45 2.88 6.00
CA LEU A 82 3.91 2.94 6.07
C LEU A 82 4.59 2.59 4.74
N ASN A 83 4.16 3.15 3.61
CA ASN A 83 4.88 2.99 2.35
C ASN A 83 6.20 3.78 2.37
N ILE A 84 7.29 3.09 2.69
CA ILE A 84 8.62 3.72 2.85
C ILE A 84 9.35 3.97 1.52
N ASP A 85 8.87 3.38 0.42
CA ASP A 85 9.54 3.42 -0.89
C ASP A 85 8.81 4.29 -1.92
N LEU A 86 7.84 5.11 -1.48
CA LEU A 86 7.09 5.99 -2.37
C LEU A 86 8.01 7.02 -3.05
N LYS A 87 8.05 6.95 -4.39
CA LYS A 87 8.83 7.81 -5.29
C LYS A 87 7.94 8.37 -6.39
N GLU A 88 8.38 9.45 -7.03
CA GLU A 88 7.67 10.03 -8.18
C GLU A 88 7.54 9.04 -9.34
N ASP A 89 8.54 8.18 -9.56
CA ASP A 89 8.49 7.10 -10.58
C ASP A 89 7.45 6.01 -10.27
N HIS A 90 6.88 5.99 -9.06
CA HIS A 90 5.79 5.06 -8.70
C HIS A 90 4.41 5.62 -9.05
N ILE A 91 4.35 6.75 -9.75
CA ILE A 91 3.12 7.28 -10.32
C ILE A 91 3.14 7.07 -11.83
N LEU A 92 2.35 6.11 -12.30
CA LEU A 92 2.18 5.83 -13.72
C LEU A 92 0.81 6.29 -14.18
N SER A 93 0.63 6.49 -15.47
CA SER A 93 -0.65 6.93 -16.03
C SER A 93 -1.09 6.10 -17.23
N LYS A 94 -2.40 6.13 -17.45
CA LYS A 94 -3.09 5.51 -18.59
C LYS A 94 -4.34 6.31 -18.90
N ASN A 95 -4.53 6.68 -20.17
CA ASN A 95 -5.69 7.46 -20.62
C ASN A 95 -5.89 8.76 -19.81
N GLY A 96 -4.80 9.44 -19.45
CA GLY A 96 -4.83 10.67 -18.67
C GLY A 96 -5.23 10.50 -17.20
N LYS A 97 -5.25 9.28 -16.65
CA LYS A 97 -5.42 9.03 -15.22
C LYS A 97 -4.12 8.51 -14.62
N GLY A 98 -3.66 9.11 -13.53
CA GLY A 98 -2.53 8.66 -12.73
C GLY A 98 -2.93 7.58 -11.73
N PHE A 99 -1.98 6.71 -11.39
CA PHE A 99 -2.12 5.62 -10.45
C PHE A 99 -0.84 5.45 -9.63
N ILE A 100 -0.98 5.18 -8.34
CA ILE A 100 0.11 4.88 -7.41
C ILE A 100 0.34 3.36 -7.43
N ILE A 101 1.59 2.95 -7.64
CA ILE A 101 1.98 1.54 -7.74
C ILE A 101 3.10 1.17 -6.76
N ASP A 102 3.37 -0.13 -6.66
CA ASP A 102 4.50 -0.72 -5.93
C ASP A 102 4.41 -0.53 -4.41
N HIS A 103 3.42 -1.20 -3.81
CA HIS A 103 3.14 -1.19 -2.37
C HIS A 103 3.80 -2.36 -1.63
N GLY A 104 4.74 -3.07 -2.27
CA GLY A 104 5.44 -4.22 -1.67
C GLY A 104 6.28 -3.85 -0.45
N HIS A 105 6.68 -2.58 -0.28
CA HIS A 105 7.42 -2.07 0.88
C HIS A 105 6.54 -1.27 1.86
N ALA A 106 5.29 -1.69 2.03
CA ALA A 106 4.39 -1.18 3.06
C ALA A 106 4.31 -2.13 4.27
N LEU A 107 3.56 -1.72 5.29
CA LEU A 107 3.20 -2.54 6.45
C LEU A 107 4.45 -3.13 7.15
N SER A 108 4.41 -4.42 7.50
CA SER A 108 5.54 -5.16 8.06
C SER A 108 6.50 -5.76 7.02
N ALA A 109 6.28 -5.56 5.72
CA ALA A 109 7.00 -6.29 4.67
C ALA A 109 8.47 -5.87 4.45
N TRP A 110 8.86 -4.66 4.85
CA TRP A 110 10.11 -4.04 4.43
C TRP A 110 11.27 -4.13 5.46
N LYS A 111 10.98 -4.18 6.77
CA LYS A 111 12.00 -4.25 7.85
C LYS A 111 11.53 -4.99 9.10
N PRO A 112 12.48 -5.47 9.94
CA PRO A 112 12.17 -5.99 11.27
C PRO A 112 11.40 -5.01 12.15
N LEU A 113 10.62 -5.54 13.09
CA LEU A 113 9.75 -4.78 13.99
C LEU A 113 10.44 -3.61 14.72
N TYR A 114 11.69 -3.76 15.15
CA TYR A 114 12.39 -2.69 15.86
C TYR A 114 12.60 -1.44 14.98
N TYR A 115 12.76 -1.60 13.66
CA TYR A 115 12.82 -0.46 12.74
C TYR A 115 11.46 0.20 12.58
N ILE A 116 10.38 -0.60 12.50
CA ILE A 116 9.01 -0.08 12.44
C ILE A 116 8.74 0.78 13.69
N ILE A 117 9.08 0.29 14.88
CA ILE A 117 8.94 1.03 16.14
C ILE A 117 9.70 2.38 16.11
N GLN A 118 10.87 2.44 15.48
CA GLN A 118 11.67 3.67 15.40
C GLN A 118 11.09 4.75 14.47
N ILE A 119 10.20 4.36 13.55
CA ILE A 119 9.64 5.26 12.53
C ILE A 119 8.12 5.37 12.55
N ILE A 120 7.45 4.61 13.43
CA ILE A 120 5.98 4.51 13.49
C ILE A 120 5.32 5.89 13.62
N ASP A 121 6.01 6.85 14.23
CA ASP A 121 5.51 8.19 14.51
C ASP A 121 6.13 9.29 13.62
N LYS A 122 6.86 8.90 12.57
CA LYS A 122 7.56 9.79 11.64
C LYS A 122 6.97 9.71 10.25
N LYS A 123 7.19 10.76 9.44
CA LYS A 123 7.01 10.71 7.99
C LYS A 123 7.92 9.64 7.39
N VAL A 124 7.40 8.90 6.40
CA VAL A 124 8.16 7.85 5.71
C VAL A 124 8.28 8.09 4.20
N SER A 125 7.30 8.74 3.59
CA SER A 125 7.28 8.97 2.14
C SER A 125 8.27 10.06 1.77
N ARG A 126 9.17 9.79 0.82
CA ARG A 126 10.12 10.81 0.34
C ARG A 126 9.46 11.78 -0.61
N PHE A 127 8.54 11.27 -1.41
CA PHE A 127 7.72 12.03 -2.33
C PHE A 127 6.35 12.30 -1.70
N ASN A 128 5.86 13.54 -1.77
CA ASN A 128 4.61 13.96 -1.13
C ASN A 128 3.39 13.88 -2.05
N LEU A 129 3.46 13.17 -3.19
CA LEU A 129 2.36 13.12 -4.18
C LEU A 129 1.86 14.49 -4.64
N TRP A 130 2.72 15.51 -4.55
CA TRP A 130 2.37 16.91 -4.79
C TRP A 130 1.24 17.46 -3.91
N ALA A 131 0.97 16.80 -2.78
CA ALA A 131 -0.06 17.16 -1.84
C ALA A 131 0.32 18.41 -1.05
N THR A 132 -0.71 19.20 -0.72
CA THR A 132 -0.68 20.28 0.26
C THR A 132 -1.08 19.75 1.64
N GLU A 133 -1.01 20.61 2.65
CA GLU A 133 -1.48 20.27 4.00
C GLU A 133 -2.97 19.94 4.03
N ASP A 134 -3.79 20.65 3.24
CA ASP A 134 -5.24 20.44 3.18
C ASP A 134 -5.57 19.11 2.50
N ASP A 135 -4.88 18.79 1.39
CA ASP A 135 -5.01 17.47 0.75
C ASP A 135 -4.68 16.33 1.73
N PHE A 136 -3.66 16.50 2.58
CA PHE A 136 -3.28 15.49 3.56
C PHE A 136 -4.36 15.32 4.64
N LYS A 137 -4.95 16.43 5.12
CA LYS A 137 -6.06 16.40 6.10
C LYS A 137 -7.28 15.70 5.52
N ASP A 138 -7.67 16.05 4.29
CA ASP A 138 -8.78 15.41 3.57
C ASP A 138 -8.55 13.89 3.42
N GLY A 139 -7.30 13.49 3.15
CA GLY A 139 -6.90 12.08 3.13
C GLY A 139 -7.06 11.38 4.49
N ILE A 140 -6.76 12.05 5.61
CA ILE A 140 -6.97 11.51 6.95
C ILE A 140 -8.48 11.34 7.25
N GLU A 141 -9.31 12.30 6.83
CA GLU A 141 -10.76 12.20 6.99
C GLU A 141 -11.31 11.00 6.20
N LEU A 142 -10.84 10.81 4.97
CA LEU A 142 -11.19 9.67 4.14
C LEU A 142 -10.80 8.34 4.82
N LEU A 143 -9.57 8.21 5.33
CA LEU A 143 -9.14 7.02 6.08
C LEU A 143 -10.00 6.76 7.32
N SER A 144 -10.44 7.83 7.98
CA SER A 144 -11.25 7.77 9.19
C SER A 144 -12.69 7.32 8.95
N SER A 145 -13.13 7.29 7.69
CA SER A 145 -14.48 6.87 7.30
C SER A 145 -14.66 5.35 7.28
N ILE A 146 -13.58 4.56 7.27
CA ILE A 146 -13.65 3.09 7.28
C ILE A 146 -13.55 2.57 8.71
N ASP A 147 -14.38 1.59 9.05
CA ASP A 147 -14.32 0.91 10.33
C ASP A 147 -13.19 -0.15 10.39
N ASN A 148 -12.67 -0.37 11.60
CA ASN A 148 -11.57 -1.31 11.84
C ASN A 148 -11.91 -2.76 11.48
N ASN A 149 -13.19 -3.18 11.53
CA ASN A 149 -13.56 -4.56 11.19
C ASN A 149 -13.45 -4.80 9.68
N THR A 150 -13.84 -3.82 8.87
CA THR A 150 -13.65 -3.86 7.42
C THR A 150 -12.17 -3.95 7.06
N ILE A 151 -11.31 -3.12 7.68
CA ILE A 151 -9.85 -3.20 7.48
C ILE A 151 -9.29 -4.56 7.89
N ALA A 152 -9.70 -5.09 9.04
CA ALA A 152 -9.27 -6.40 9.50
C ALA A 152 -9.73 -7.54 8.58
N SER A 153 -10.92 -7.43 8.01
CA SER A 153 -11.44 -8.39 7.03
C SER A 153 -10.60 -8.39 5.74
N ILE A 154 -10.30 -7.21 5.19
CA ILE A 154 -9.48 -7.05 3.97
C ILE A 154 -8.06 -7.57 4.19
N LEU A 155 -7.47 -7.29 5.35
CA LEU A 155 -6.15 -7.78 5.71
C LEU A 155 -6.15 -9.31 5.78
N LYS A 156 -7.08 -9.91 6.53
CA LYS A 156 -7.24 -11.37 6.61
C LYS A 156 -7.39 -12.01 5.23
N GLN A 157 -8.25 -11.44 4.38
CA GLN A 157 -8.45 -11.92 3.02
C GLN A 157 -7.15 -11.89 2.21
N SER A 158 -6.37 -10.81 2.31
CA SER A 158 -5.09 -10.68 1.59
C SER A 158 -4.06 -11.71 2.06
N PHE A 159 -4.00 -11.98 3.36
CA PHE A 159 -3.18 -13.09 3.89
C PHE A 159 -3.67 -14.46 3.42
N SER A 160 -4.98 -14.71 3.42
CA SER A 160 -5.57 -15.96 2.95
C SER A 160 -5.26 -16.25 1.48
N GLU A 161 -5.42 -15.25 0.60
CA GLU A 161 -5.10 -15.39 -0.83
C GLU A 161 -3.64 -15.79 -1.05
N VAL A 162 -2.71 -15.21 -0.30
CA VAL A 162 -1.28 -15.56 -0.38
C VAL A 162 -1.02 -16.96 0.15
N ALA A 163 -1.63 -17.34 1.28
CA ALA A 163 -1.48 -18.67 1.87
C ALA A 163 -1.99 -19.79 0.94
N GLU A 164 -3.11 -19.57 0.24
CA GLU A 164 -3.72 -20.53 -0.69
C GLU A 164 -2.80 -20.88 -1.86
N THR A 165 -1.92 -19.96 -2.28
CA THR A 165 -0.92 -20.25 -3.32
C THR A 165 0.13 -21.29 -2.91
N ASN A 166 0.26 -21.55 -1.60
CA ASN A 166 1.27 -22.45 -1.02
C ASN A 166 2.72 -22.14 -1.47
N PHE A 167 3.00 -20.89 -1.84
CA PHE A 167 4.29 -20.53 -2.44
C PHE A 167 5.46 -20.56 -1.41
N CYS A 168 5.17 -20.25 -0.14
CA CYS A 168 6.13 -20.28 0.97
C CYS A 168 5.66 -21.23 2.08
N LYS A 169 6.39 -22.34 2.29
CA LYS A 169 6.06 -23.33 3.34
C LYS A 169 6.21 -22.77 4.77
N LEU A 170 7.02 -21.74 4.94
CA LEU A 170 7.23 -21.07 6.22
C LEU A 170 6.10 -20.07 6.53
N PHE A 171 5.23 -19.75 5.57
CA PHE A 171 4.08 -18.88 5.79
C PHE A 171 2.94 -19.67 6.45
N THR A 172 3.20 -20.18 7.65
CA THR A 172 2.29 -21.03 8.41
C THR A 172 1.14 -20.22 8.99
N LYS A 173 0.07 -20.90 9.42
CA LYS A 173 -1.07 -20.25 10.10
C LYS A 173 -0.63 -19.41 11.29
N GLN A 174 0.29 -19.92 12.12
CA GLN A 174 0.80 -19.18 13.27
C GLN A 174 1.44 -17.85 12.84
N ILE A 175 2.30 -17.88 11.82
CA ILE A 175 2.97 -16.69 11.30
C ILE A 175 1.95 -15.72 10.69
N ILE A 176 0.95 -16.22 9.98
CA ILE A 176 -0.14 -15.41 9.43
C ILE A 176 -0.89 -14.70 10.56
N ASP A 177 -1.30 -15.42 11.61
CA ASP A 177 -2.05 -14.85 12.73
C ASP A 177 -1.22 -13.77 13.47
N GLU A 178 0.06 -14.03 13.73
CA GLU A 178 0.99 -13.07 14.34
C GLU A 178 1.18 -11.82 13.47
N GLN A 179 1.33 -11.98 12.15
CA GLN A 179 1.51 -10.86 11.24
C GLN A 179 0.23 -10.06 11.03
N ILE A 180 -0.94 -10.68 11.04
CA ILE A 180 -2.22 -9.97 11.02
C ILE A 180 -2.35 -9.12 12.29
N GLU A 181 -2.10 -9.68 13.47
CA GLU A 181 -2.17 -8.94 14.73
C GLU A 181 -1.20 -7.76 14.73
N LEU A 182 0.04 -7.97 14.29
CA LEU A 182 1.05 -6.92 14.20
C LEU A 182 0.61 -5.79 13.26
N ASN A 183 0.17 -6.13 12.05
CA ASN A 183 -0.21 -5.14 11.05
C ASN A 183 -1.44 -4.34 11.46
N LEU A 184 -2.41 -4.95 12.15
CA LEU A 184 -3.53 -4.21 12.73
C LEU A 184 -3.07 -3.18 13.78
N LYS A 185 -2.15 -3.56 14.67
CA LYS A 185 -1.57 -2.62 15.65
C LYS A 185 -0.79 -1.48 14.97
N ILE A 186 -0.06 -1.79 13.90
CA ILE A 186 0.64 -0.77 13.10
C ILE A 186 -0.36 0.22 12.51
N LEU A 187 -1.40 -0.26 11.82
CA LEU A 187 -2.40 0.58 11.17
C LEU A 187 -3.17 1.45 12.18
N GLU A 188 -3.54 0.88 13.33
CA GLU A 188 -4.19 1.62 14.42
C GLU A 188 -3.29 2.75 14.94
N LYS A 189 -2.03 2.42 15.27
CA LYS A 189 -1.06 3.41 15.78
C LYS A 189 -0.74 4.49 14.76
N ARG A 190 -0.61 4.12 13.48
CA ARG A 190 -0.39 5.10 12.40
C ARG A 190 -1.55 6.05 12.27
N LEU A 191 -2.78 5.56 12.29
CA LEU A 191 -3.96 6.43 12.21
C LEU A 191 -4.03 7.40 13.40
N GLU A 192 -3.68 6.96 14.60
CA GLU A 192 -3.57 7.82 15.80
C GLU A 192 -2.54 8.95 15.60
N TYR A 193 -1.35 8.63 15.08
CA TYR A 193 -0.31 9.63 14.83
C TYR A 193 -0.63 10.59 13.68
N LEU A 194 -1.35 10.12 12.66
CA LEU A 194 -1.86 10.97 11.59
C LEU A 194 -2.89 11.96 12.14
N LYS A 195 -3.90 11.48 12.89
CA LYS A 195 -4.97 12.30 13.47
C LYS A 195 -4.48 13.33 14.48
N SER A 196 -3.43 13.02 15.25
CA SER A 196 -2.83 13.97 16.20
C SER A 196 -1.98 15.05 15.52
N GLY A 197 -1.82 15.01 14.19
CA GLY A 197 -1.00 15.96 13.44
C GLY A 197 0.50 15.72 13.59
N LYS A 198 0.93 14.68 14.34
CA LYS A 198 2.33 14.41 14.63
C LYS A 198 3.17 14.22 13.37
N ILE A 199 2.60 13.54 12.36
CA ILE A 199 3.25 13.33 11.06
C ILE A 199 3.05 14.53 10.13
N LEU A 200 1.87 15.16 10.15
CA LEU A 200 1.54 16.32 9.32
C LEU A 200 2.59 17.43 9.47
N LEU A 201 2.99 17.73 10.71
CA LEU A 201 3.96 18.77 11.05
C LEU A 201 5.39 18.48 10.57
N THR A 202 5.67 17.30 10.04
CA THR A 202 7.01 16.92 9.54
C THR A 202 7.18 17.13 8.03
N TYR A 203 6.11 17.49 7.33
CA TYR A 203 6.16 17.80 5.91
C TYR A 203 6.52 19.28 5.68
N GLU A 204 7.53 19.53 4.86
CA GLU A 204 7.69 20.82 4.19
C GLU A 204 6.80 20.83 2.95
N TYR A 205 5.57 21.28 3.10
CA TYR A 205 4.69 21.55 1.96
C TYR A 205 5.24 22.77 1.23
N ARG A 206 5.80 22.58 0.04
CA ARG A 206 6.33 23.64 -0.84
C ARG A 206 5.48 23.76 -2.09
#